data_AF-A0A930SDN1-F1
#
_entry.id   AF-A0A930SDN1-F1
#
_cell.length_a   1.000
_cell.length_b   1.000
_cell.length_c   1.000
_cell.angle_alpha   90.00
_cell.angle_beta   90.00
_cell.angle_gamma   90.00
#
_symmetry.space_group_name_H-M   'P 1'
#
loop_
_entity.id
_entity.type
_entity.pdbx_description
1 polymer ?
#
loop_
_entity_poly.entity_id
_entity_poly.type
_entity_poly.pdbx_seq_one_letter_code
_entity_poly.pdbx_strand_id
1 'polypeptide(L)' 'MPKYIGESKVPVMEFCEYCWEVLNEDGTCPTEGCVYNDLLELDKDDTDVTSRT' A
#
# COMPACT_ATOMS: atom_id res chain seq x y z
N MET A 1 -8.02 -5.48 6.69
CA MET A 1 -9.25 -4.90 7.30
C MET A 1 -10.08 -4.14 6.27
N PRO A 2 -11.43 -4.18 6.34
CA PRO A 2 -12.28 -3.41 5.41
C PRO A 2 -12.20 -1.90 5.69
N LYS A 3 -11.82 -1.12 4.68
CA LYS A 3 -11.83 0.35 4.71
C LYS A 3 -13.09 0.87 4.03
N TYR A 4 -13.65 2.00 4.48
CA TYR A 4 -14.83 2.61 3.85
C TYR A 4 -14.48 4.02 3.38
N ILE A 5 -14.91 4.36 2.16
CA ILE A 5 -14.69 5.70 1.59
C ILE A 5 -15.99 6.50 1.72
N GLY A 6 -15.94 7.61 2.47
CA GLY A 6 -17.09 8.49 2.69
C GLY A 6 -18.27 7.77 3.36
N GLU A 7 -19.48 7.97 2.84
CA GLU A 7 -20.71 7.31 3.33
C GLU A 7 -20.98 5.94 2.67
N SER A 8 -20.01 5.39 1.91
CA SER A 8 -20.17 4.09 1.26
C SER A 8 -20.37 2.99 2.30
N LYS A 9 -21.39 2.15 2.09
CA LYS A 9 -21.61 0.90 2.86
C LYS A 9 -20.87 -0.30 2.28
N VAL A 10 -20.19 -0.11 1.15
CA VAL A 10 -19.38 -1.15 0.48
C VAL A 10 -17.92 -0.96 0.88
N PRO A 11 -17.28 -1.96 1.50
CA PRO A 11 -15.88 -1.87 1.89
C PRO A 11 -14.96 -1.91 0.67
N VAL A 12 -13.87 -1.18 0.75
CA VAL A 12 -12.76 -1.17 -0.20
C VAL A 12 -11.63 -2.02 0.37
N MET A 13 -10.98 -2.76 -0.53
CA MET A 13 -9.78 -3.52 -0.28
C MET A 13 -8.68 -3.02 -1.20
N GLU A 14 -7.47 -2.94 -0.67
CA GLU A 14 -6.29 -2.59 -1.45
C GLU A 14 -5.58 -3.88 -1.86
N PHE A 15 -5.10 -3.90 -3.10
CA PHE A 15 -4.44 -5.06 -3.69
C PHE A 15 -3.02 -4.68 -4.11
N CYS A 16 -2.11 -5.64 -4.01
CA CYS A 16 -0.78 -5.53 -4.60
C CYS A 16 -0.91 -5.57 -6.13
N GLU A 17 -0.37 -4.57 -6.82
CA GLU A 17 -0.40 -4.50 -8.29
C GLU A 17 0.38 -5.65 -8.95
N TYR A 18 1.37 -6.21 -8.26
CA TYR A 18 2.26 -7.24 -8.81
C TYR A 18 1.79 -8.67 -8.51
N CYS A 19 1.40 -8.93 -7.26
CA CYS A 19 0.98 -10.27 -6.82
C CYS A 19 -0.54 -10.48 -6.87
N TRP A 20 -1.32 -9.40 -7.01
CA TRP A 20 -2.79 -9.42 -7.04
C TRP A 20 -3.41 -10.00 -5.76
N GLU A 21 -2.63 -10.02 -4.69
CA GLU A 21 -3.07 -10.39 -3.35
C GLU A 21 -3.57 -9.15 -2.58
N VAL A 22 -4.44 -9.38 -1.61
CA VAL A 22 -4.91 -8.34 -0.70
C VAL A 22 -3.72 -7.87 0.15
N LEU A 23 -3.52 -6.55 0.24
CA LEU A 23 -2.47 -5.97 1.08
C LEU A 23 -2.75 -6.21 2.56
N ASN A 24 -1.67 -6.32 3.34
CA ASN A 24 -1.70 -6.32 4.80
C ASN A 24 -2.23 -4.98 5.34
N GLU A 25 -2.51 -4.93 6.64
CA GLU A 25 -3.03 -3.72 7.29
C GLU A 25 -2.05 -2.54 7.27
N ASP A 26 -0.75 -2.83 7.21
CA ASP A 26 0.33 -1.86 7.07
C ASP A 26 0.59 -1.43 5.62
N GLY A 27 -0.20 -1.96 4.68
CA GLY A 27 -0.06 -1.71 3.25
C GLY A 27 0.96 -2.60 2.55
N THR A 28 1.67 -3.51 3.22
CA THR A 28 2.65 -4.41 2.57
C THR A 28 1.97 -5.55 1.83
N CYS A 29 2.63 -6.08 0.79
CA CYS A 29 2.19 -7.29 0.12
C CYS A 29 2.58 -8.54 0.95
N PRO A 30 1.68 -9.50 1.19
CA PRO A 30 1.97 -10.69 1.99
C PRO A 30 2.85 -11.73 1.29
N THR A 31 3.02 -11.63 -0.03
CA THR A 31 3.95 -12.48 -0.78
C THR A 31 5.40 -12.13 -0.43
N GLU A 32 6.16 -13.12 0.05
CA GLU A 32 7.60 -13.00 0.31
C GLU A 32 8.37 -12.66 -0.98
N GLY A 33 9.24 -11.65 -0.92
CA GLY A 33 10.03 -11.20 -2.07
C GLY A 33 9.23 -10.45 -3.14
N CYS A 34 8.06 -9.92 -2.81
CA CYS A 34 7.30 -9.07 -3.72
C CYS A 34 7.99 -7.71 -3.95
N VAL A 35 8.25 -7.38 -5.21
CA VAL A 35 8.83 -6.08 -5.64
C VAL A 35 8.03 -4.86 -5.16
N TYR A 36 6.73 -5.01 -4.90
CA TYR A 36 5.90 -3.97 -4.30
C TYR A 36 6.50 -3.44 -2.99
N ASN A 37 6.97 -4.34 -2.14
CA ASN A 37 7.51 -3.99 -0.82
C ASN A 37 8.84 -3.24 -0.96
N ASP A 38 9.68 -3.65 -1.90
CA ASP A 38 10.96 -2.98 -2.20
C ASP A 38 10.73 -1.53 -2.69
N LEU A 39 9.73 -1.34 -3.57
CA LEU A 39 9.36 0.00 -4.06
C LEU A 39 8.72 0.84 -2.96
N LEU A 40 7.89 0.24 -2.10
CA LEU A 40 7.27 0.93 -0.97
C LEU A 40 8.31 1.42 0.06
N GLU A 41 9.40 0.67 0.26
CA GLU A 41 10.53 1.10 1.09
C GLU A 41 11.27 2.27 0.45
N LEU A 42 11.54 2.21 -0.85
CA LEU A 42 12.18 3.30 -1.61
C LEU A 42 11.38 4.61 -1.52
N ASP A 43 10.05 4.54 -1.71
CA ASP A 43 9.17 5.71 -1.66
C ASP A 43 9.19 6.39 -0.27
N LYS A 44 9.35 5.61 0.81
CA LYS A 44 9.45 6.17 2.17
C LYS A 44 10.72 7.02 2.33
N ASP A 45 11.83 6.59 1.75
CA ASP A 45 13.08 7.35 1.78
C ASP A 45 13.01 8.64 0.95
N ASP A 46 12.27 8.64 -0.18
CA ASP A 46 12.11 9.82 -1.03
C ASP A 46 11.15 10.88 -0.46
N THR A 47 10.24 10.50 0.45
CA THR A 47 9.35 11.47 1.12
C THR A 47 10.04 12.40 2.13
N ASP A 48 11.30 12.13 2.52
CA ASP A 48 12.14 13.10 3.26
C ASP A 48 12.58 14.28 2.38
N VAL A 49 12.66 14.09 1.05
CA VAL A 49 13.18 15.10 0.12
C VAL A 49 12.10 16.03 -0.43
N THR A 50 10.83 15.61 -0.46
CA THR A 50 9.72 16.45 -0.99
C THR A 50 9.08 17.40 0.02
N SER A 51 9.57 17.47 1.26
CA SER A 51 9.26 18.59 2.17
C SER A 51 10.08 19.87 1.92
N ARG A 52 10.77 20.00 0.77
CA ARG A 52 11.44 21.26 0.38
C ARG A 52 10.68 22.03 -0.71
N THR A 53 9.98 23.06 -0.23
CA THR A 53 9.52 24.30 -0.89
C THR A 53 8.14 24.28 -1.52
#